data_AF-A0ABD5W321-F1
#
_entry.id   AF-A0ABD5W321-F1
#
_cell.length_a   1.000
_cell.length_b   1.000
_cell.length_c   1.000
_cell.angle_alpha   90.00
_cell.angle_beta   90.00
_cell.angle_gamma   90.00
#
_symmetry.space_group_name_H-M   'P 1'
#
loop_
_entity.id
_entity.type
_entity.pdbx_description
1 polymer ?
#
loop_
_entity_poly.entity_id
_entity_poly.type
_entity_poly.pdbx_seq_one_letter_code
_entity_poly.pdbx_strand_id
1 'polypeptide(L)'
;MAATTPADVDGGLPVVYDALYESREQTGAVLERTADGYESMRLVVPVEQGVDVDDRGEEMHGIADEMATESDDVVPVDFATVANAGLGEIADSIIWTMALAFAGVAVVLAATYRIERGSATLGIVTVVPIVLVVGAVFASMALLGLSLTFITAFLVSITIGLGIDYNIHVSDRFAHELAAGATPVEALSTTVTGTGGALLGSALTSSAAFATLLVHPSIVFQSFGFIVVVALALSFVVSVLVFPSMLLLWARAVHPHQSA
;
A
#
# COMPACT_ATOMS: atom_id res chain seq x y z
N MET A 1 70.77 -6.94 10.59
CA MET A 1 70.04 -7.00 11.88
C MET A 1 70.28 -5.64 12.53
N ALA A 2 69.32 -4.74 12.71
CA ALA A 2 67.95 -4.95 13.13
C ALA A 2 66.95 -4.11 12.32
N ALA A 3 65.75 -4.68 12.14
CA ALA A 3 64.57 -4.03 11.61
C ALA A 3 64.07 -2.98 12.60
N THR A 4 63.68 -1.81 12.10
CA THR A 4 62.85 -0.86 12.83
C THR A 4 61.45 -1.46 12.95
N THR A 5 61.09 -1.88 14.16
CA THR A 5 59.75 -2.27 14.57
C THR A 5 58.76 -1.14 14.27
N PRO A 6 57.55 -1.40 13.75
CA PRO A 6 56.52 -0.36 13.67
C PRO A 6 56.24 0.13 15.09
N ALA A 7 56.26 1.44 15.29
CA ALA A 7 55.91 2.03 16.57
C ALA A 7 54.51 1.54 16.97
N ASP A 8 54.43 1.06 18.20
CA ASP A 8 53.23 0.73 18.96
C ASP A 8 52.19 1.86 18.81
N VAL A 9 51.18 1.63 17.97
CA VAL A 9 50.09 2.59 17.69
C VAL A 9 49.03 2.50 18.80
N ASP A 10 49.04 1.45 19.63
CA ASP A 10 47.93 1.11 20.52
C ASP A 10 47.82 2.03 21.75
N GLY A 11 48.92 2.66 22.19
CA GLY A 11 48.91 3.59 23.32
C GLY A 11 48.54 5.04 22.98
N GLY A 12 48.49 5.40 21.69
CA GLY A 12 48.36 6.80 21.24
C GLY A 12 46.94 7.20 20.83
N LEU A 13 46.11 6.24 20.39
CA LEU A 13 44.75 6.53 19.91
C LEU A 13 43.86 7.18 20.97
N PRO A 14 43.81 6.71 22.24
CA PRO A 14 42.96 7.32 23.26
C PRO A 14 43.33 8.78 23.52
N VAL A 15 44.63 9.09 23.57
CA VAL A 15 45.14 10.46 23.80
C VAL A 15 44.83 11.39 22.62
N VAL A 16 44.92 10.87 21.39
CA VAL A 16 44.57 11.64 20.17
C VAL A 16 43.06 11.87 20.10
N TYR A 17 42.23 10.88 20.44
CA TYR A 17 40.78 11.03 20.48
C TYR A 17 40.33 11.95 21.62
N ASP A 18 40.95 11.88 22.80
CA ASP A 18 40.66 12.79 23.91
C ASP A 18 41.02 14.24 23.54
N ALA A 19 42.18 14.47 22.92
CA ALA A 19 42.57 15.80 22.43
C ALA A 19 41.65 16.35 21.32
N LEU A 20 41.14 15.47 20.44
CA LEU A 20 40.14 15.83 19.42
C LEU A 20 38.78 16.15 20.07
N TYR A 21 38.38 15.40 21.08
CA TYR A 21 37.13 15.57 21.80
C TYR A 21 37.11 16.87 22.61
N GLU A 22 38.24 17.24 23.22
CA GLU A 22 38.39 18.46 24.01
C GLU A 22 38.62 19.72 23.16
N SER A 23 39.23 19.61 21.97
CA SER A 23 39.62 20.80 21.17
C SER A 23 38.52 21.35 20.26
N ARG A 24 37.47 20.58 19.95
CA ARG A 24 36.38 21.03 19.09
C ARG A 24 35.02 20.71 19.68
N GLU A 25 34.23 21.76 19.84
CA GLU A 25 32.83 21.74 20.32
C GLU A 25 31.91 20.79 19.52
N GLN A 26 32.33 20.36 18.32
CA GLN A 26 31.60 19.48 17.40
C GLN A 26 32.05 18.00 17.43
N THR A 27 33.11 17.62 18.15
CA THR A 27 33.62 16.24 18.11
C THR A 27 32.67 15.23 18.76
N GLY A 28 31.89 15.66 19.77
CA GLY A 28 30.81 14.84 20.34
C GLY A 28 29.67 14.52 19.35
N ALA A 29 29.64 15.13 18.16
CA ALA A 29 28.69 14.80 17.10
C ALA A 29 29.17 13.65 16.17
N VAL A 30 30.41 13.19 16.35
CA VAL A 30 31.11 12.25 15.46
C VAL A 30 31.66 11.04 16.24
N LEU A 31 32.05 11.21 17.51
CA LEU A 31 32.54 10.14 18.38
C LEU A 31 31.71 10.09 19.66
N GLU A 32 31.14 8.94 19.97
CA GLU A 32 30.44 8.70 21.23
C GLU A 32 31.38 8.10 22.27
N ARG A 33 31.41 8.69 23.47
CA ARG A 33 32.24 8.24 24.59
C ARG A 33 31.36 7.88 25.79
N THR A 34 31.42 6.64 26.23
CA THR A 34 30.79 6.15 27.46
C THR A 34 31.83 5.96 28.58
N ALA A 35 31.39 5.56 29.78
CA ALA A 35 32.29 5.42 30.94
C ALA A 35 33.36 4.33 30.74
N ASP A 36 33.11 3.38 29.82
CA ASP A 36 33.97 2.23 29.53
C ASP A 36 34.82 2.40 28.26
N GLY A 37 34.69 3.51 27.51
CA GLY A 37 35.48 3.78 26.31
C GLY A 37 34.76 4.57 25.23
N TYR A 38 35.22 4.44 23.97
CA TYR A 38 34.54 4.94 22.78
C TYR A 38 33.67 3.82 22.21
N GLU A 39 32.38 4.10 21.98
CA GLU A 39 31.39 3.07 21.64
C GLU A 39 30.93 3.15 20.19
N SER A 40 30.79 4.36 19.64
CA SER A 40 30.38 4.55 18.24
C SER A 40 31.14 5.69 17.57
N MET A 41 31.37 5.55 16.27
CA MET A 41 31.95 6.57 15.40
C MET A 41 31.05 6.79 14.20
N ARG A 42 30.67 8.04 13.96
CA ARG A 42 29.86 8.45 12.81
C ARG A 42 30.75 8.98 11.70
N LEU A 43 30.76 8.30 10.56
CA LEU A 43 31.39 8.82 9.34
C LEU A 43 30.35 9.60 8.52
N VAL A 44 30.67 10.83 8.13
CA VAL A 44 29.80 11.65 7.27
C VAL A 44 30.40 11.71 5.87
N VAL A 45 29.75 11.05 4.92
CA VAL A 45 30.16 11.06 3.51
C VAL A 45 29.36 12.14 2.77
N PRO A 46 30.01 13.19 2.23
CA PRO A 46 29.31 14.19 1.43
C PRO A 46 28.93 13.60 0.06
N VAL A 47 27.70 13.83 -0.36
CA VAL A 47 27.18 13.31 -1.64
C VAL A 47 27.03 14.43 -2.66
N GLU A 48 27.40 14.16 -3.91
CA GLU A 48 27.23 15.12 -5.01
C GLU A 48 25.75 15.33 -5.37
N GLN A 49 25.39 16.60 -5.64
CA GLN A 49 24.02 16.94 -6.03
C GLN A 49 23.75 16.50 -7.47
N GLY A 50 22.72 15.68 -7.67
CA GLY A 50 22.24 15.26 -9.00
C GLY A 50 22.19 13.75 -9.22
N VAL A 51 22.74 12.96 -8.30
CA VAL A 51 22.60 11.49 -8.27
C VAL A 51 21.20 11.11 -7.79
N ASP A 52 20.61 10.04 -8.33
CA ASP A 52 19.30 9.54 -7.90
C ASP A 52 19.33 9.10 -6.42
N VAL A 53 18.18 9.12 -5.75
CA VAL A 53 18.11 8.75 -4.32
C VAL A 53 18.43 7.27 -4.13
N ASP A 54 18.00 6.40 -5.04
CA ASP A 54 18.26 4.97 -4.94
C ASP A 54 19.75 4.65 -5.13
N ASP A 55 20.39 5.27 -6.13
CA ASP A 55 21.81 5.13 -6.41
C ASP A 55 22.68 5.54 -5.20
N ARG A 56 22.28 6.60 -4.48
CA ARG A 56 22.97 7.04 -3.26
C ARG A 56 22.85 6.04 -2.11
N GLY A 57 21.68 5.43 -1.97
CA GLY A 57 21.45 4.40 -0.96
C GLY A 57 22.32 3.17 -1.22
N GLU A 58 22.39 2.72 -2.48
CA GLU A 58 23.25 1.62 -2.89
C GLU A 58 24.74 1.93 -2.67
N GLU A 59 25.19 3.14 -3.00
CA GLU A 59 26.58 3.56 -2.79
C GLU A 59 26.94 3.57 -1.29
N MET A 60 26.06 4.10 -0.44
CA MET A 60 26.27 4.10 1.02
C MET A 60 26.30 2.68 1.59
N HIS A 61 25.47 1.77 1.07
CA HIS A 61 25.51 0.35 1.42
C HIS A 61 26.81 -0.31 0.95
N GLY A 62 27.31 0.01 -0.24
CA GLY A 62 28.58 -0.51 -0.75
C GLY A 62 29.78 -0.09 0.12
N ILE A 63 29.82 1.18 0.55
CA ILE A 63 30.84 1.68 1.48
C ILE A 63 30.73 0.95 2.83
N ALA A 64 29.50 0.79 3.34
CA ALA A 64 29.29 0.08 4.60
C ALA A 64 29.69 -1.40 4.52
N ASP A 65 29.41 -2.09 3.41
CA ASP A 65 29.79 -3.49 3.19
C ASP A 65 31.32 -3.64 3.11
N GLU A 66 32.03 -2.70 2.48
CA GLU A 66 33.50 -2.68 2.45
C GLU A 66 34.10 -2.42 3.83
N MET A 67 33.47 -1.59 4.65
CA MET A 67 33.88 -1.38 6.05
C MET A 67 33.50 -2.57 6.94
N ALA A 68 32.38 -3.23 6.66
CA ALA A 68 31.89 -4.37 7.41
C ALA A 68 32.80 -5.60 7.26
N THR A 69 33.59 -5.67 6.17
CA THR A 69 34.62 -6.71 6.03
C THR A 69 35.69 -6.68 7.12
N GLU A 70 35.91 -5.55 7.79
CA GLU A 70 36.89 -5.41 8.89
C GLU A 70 36.24 -5.38 10.28
N SER A 71 34.93 -5.16 10.39
CA SER A 71 34.19 -5.10 11.67
C SER A 71 32.69 -5.37 11.46
N ASP A 72 32.10 -6.31 12.21
CA ASP A 72 30.71 -6.78 11.98
C ASP A 72 29.61 -5.73 12.28
N ASP A 73 29.92 -4.61 12.92
CA ASP A 73 28.93 -3.63 13.43
C ASP A 73 28.97 -2.30 12.67
N VAL A 74 28.82 -2.34 11.33
CA VAL A 74 28.69 -1.13 10.50
C VAL A 74 27.23 -0.93 10.08
N VAL A 75 26.65 0.21 10.45
CA VAL A 75 25.26 0.58 10.09
C VAL A 75 25.27 1.76 9.12
N PRO A 76 24.94 1.58 7.83
CA PRO A 76 24.79 2.69 6.89
C PRO A 76 23.56 3.52 7.24
N VAL A 77 23.73 4.84 7.34
CA VAL A 77 22.64 5.79 7.59
C VAL A 77 22.75 6.95 6.61
N ASP A 78 21.81 6.99 5.65
CA ASP A 78 21.58 8.15 4.78
C ASP A 78 20.07 8.44 4.66
N PHE A 79 19.73 9.64 4.19
CA PHE A 79 18.35 9.98 3.85
C PHE A 79 17.74 8.97 2.87
N ALA A 80 18.49 8.52 1.86
CA ALA A 80 18.05 7.47 0.94
C ALA A 80 17.78 6.15 1.66
N THR A 81 18.69 5.70 2.52
CA THR A 81 18.53 4.45 3.29
C THR A 81 17.31 4.50 4.20
N VAL A 82 17.10 5.60 4.92
CA VAL A 82 15.93 5.77 5.80
C VAL A 82 14.64 5.89 4.99
N ALA A 83 14.66 6.61 3.86
CA ALA A 83 13.51 6.73 2.97
C ALA A 83 13.13 5.37 2.37
N ASN A 84 14.10 4.59 1.90
CA ASN A 84 13.89 3.27 1.30
C ASN A 84 13.43 2.23 2.32
N ALA A 85 14.01 2.24 3.53
CA ALA A 85 13.50 1.42 4.64
C ALA A 85 12.04 1.77 4.98
N GLY A 86 11.70 3.07 5.04
CA GLY A 86 10.34 3.52 5.26
C GLY A 86 9.37 3.14 4.14
N LEU A 87 9.80 3.20 2.87
CA LEU A 87 8.99 2.79 1.72
C LEU A 87 8.70 1.28 1.74
N GLY A 88 9.69 0.45 2.08
CA GLY A 88 9.52 -1.00 2.23
C GLY A 88 8.51 -1.35 3.32
N GLU A 89 8.64 -0.72 4.49
CA GLU A 89 7.72 -0.94 5.62
C GLU A 89 6.28 -0.48 5.29
N ILE A 90 6.14 0.66 4.59
CA ILE A 90 4.84 1.14 4.10
C ILE A 90 4.25 0.16 3.09
N ALA A 91 5.03 -0.32 2.12
CA ALA A 91 4.57 -1.26 1.10
C ALA A 91 4.11 -2.59 1.71
N ASP A 92 4.89 -3.16 2.63
CA ASP A 92 4.53 -4.38 3.33
C ASP A 92 3.27 -4.18 4.19
N SER A 93 3.19 -3.08 4.91
CA SER A 93 2.01 -2.71 5.70
C SER A 93 0.76 -2.57 4.82
N ILE A 94 0.88 -1.99 3.63
CA ILE A 94 -0.21 -1.88 2.64
C ILE A 94 -0.66 -3.26 2.19
N ILE A 95 0.28 -4.12 1.79
CA ILE A 95 -0.04 -5.45 1.28
C ILE A 95 -0.76 -6.26 2.37
N TRP A 96 -0.26 -6.21 3.61
CA TRP A 96 -0.88 -6.90 4.73
C TRP A 96 -2.27 -6.37 5.07
N THR A 97 -2.43 -5.05 5.18
CA THR A 97 -3.73 -4.43 5.51
C THR A 97 -4.76 -4.67 4.40
N MET A 98 -4.34 -4.62 3.13
CA MET A 98 -5.18 -4.93 1.98
C MET A 98 -5.57 -6.41 1.92
N ALA A 99 -4.62 -7.32 2.16
CA ALA A 99 -4.91 -8.75 2.26
C ALA A 99 -5.90 -9.04 3.38
N LEU A 100 -5.72 -8.41 4.55
CA LEU A 100 -6.64 -8.53 5.67
C LEU A 100 -8.03 -7.97 5.33
N ALA A 101 -8.11 -6.83 4.66
CA ALA A 101 -9.37 -6.23 4.23
C ALA A 101 -10.11 -7.13 3.23
N PHE A 102 -9.44 -7.61 2.18
CA PHE A 102 -10.03 -8.55 1.22
C PHE A 102 -10.44 -9.86 1.87
N ALA A 103 -9.60 -10.44 2.75
CA ALA A 103 -9.93 -11.66 3.46
C ALA A 103 -11.14 -11.45 4.38
N GLY A 104 -11.18 -10.36 5.13
CA GLY A 104 -12.30 -10.00 6.00
C GLY A 104 -13.60 -9.86 5.21
N VAL A 105 -13.60 -9.07 4.13
CA VAL A 105 -14.76 -8.91 3.26
C VAL A 105 -15.18 -10.23 2.62
N ALA A 106 -14.24 -11.03 2.11
CA ALA A 106 -14.53 -12.32 1.51
C ALA A 106 -15.14 -13.31 2.51
N VAL A 107 -14.61 -13.38 3.72
CA VAL A 107 -15.15 -14.23 4.80
C VAL A 107 -16.55 -13.79 5.19
N VAL A 108 -16.76 -12.50 5.41
CA VAL A 108 -18.08 -11.96 5.79
C VAL A 108 -19.10 -12.21 4.69
N LEU A 109 -18.78 -11.88 3.43
CA LEU A 109 -19.70 -12.11 2.31
C LEU A 109 -19.96 -13.60 2.08
N ALA A 110 -18.92 -14.44 2.12
CA ALA A 110 -19.09 -15.89 1.99
C ALA A 110 -20.01 -16.44 3.08
N ALA A 111 -19.86 -15.97 4.34
CA ALA A 111 -20.72 -16.36 5.44
C ALA A 111 -22.17 -15.89 5.24
N THR A 112 -22.38 -14.62 4.91
CA THR A 112 -23.72 -14.04 4.68
C THR A 112 -24.45 -14.78 3.56
N TYR A 113 -23.83 -14.92 2.38
CA TYR A 113 -24.46 -15.63 1.25
C TYR A 113 -24.63 -17.13 1.52
N ARG A 114 -23.76 -17.76 2.31
CA ARG A 114 -23.94 -19.15 2.74
C ARG A 114 -25.18 -19.31 3.63
N ILE A 115 -25.43 -18.37 4.55
CA ILE A 115 -26.57 -18.41 5.46
C ILE A 115 -27.88 -18.10 4.72
N GLU A 116 -27.90 -17.07 3.87
CA GLU A 116 -29.13 -16.61 3.22
C GLU A 116 -29.50 -17.41 1.96
N ARG A 117 -28.50 -17.84 1.19
CA ARG A 117 -28.69 -18.47 -0.14
C ARG A 117 -28.20 -19.91 -0.21
N GLY A 118 -27.55 -20.42 0.84
CA GLY A 118 -26.97 -21.76 0.85
C GLY A 118 -25.67 -21.92 0.04
N SER A 119 -25.14 -20.85 -0.58
CA SER A 119 -23.91 -20.91 -1.39
C SER A 119 -22.92 -19.80 -1.03
N ALA A 120 -21.74 -20.20 -0.55
CA ALA A 120 -20.65 -19.26 -0.23
C ALA A 120 -19.96 -18.69 -1.49
N THR A 121 -20.09 -19.37 -2.63
CA THR A 121 -19.35 -19.04 -3.85
C THR A 121 -19.76 -17.68 -4.44
N LEU A 122 -21.02 -17.29 -4.27
CA LEU A 122 -21.49 -15.97 -4.69
C LEU A 122 -20.78 -14.85 -3.93
N GLY A 123 -20.56 -15.04 -2.62
CA GLY A 123 -19.81 -14.09 -1.81
C GLY A 123 -18.37 -13.90 -2.29
N ILE A 124 -17.70 -15.00 -2.65
CA ILE A 124 -16.33 -14.95 -3.20
C ILE A 124 -16.31 -14.21 -4.56
N VAL A 125 -17.24 -14.54 -5.46
CA VAL A 125 -17.32 -13.89 -6.79
C VAL A 125 -17.60 -12.38 -6.67
N THR A 126 -18.34 -11.96 -5.64
CA THR A 126 -18.65 -10.54 -5.35
C THR A 126 -17.41 -9.73 -4.99
N VAL A 127 -16.36 -10.36 -4.46
CA VAL A 127 -15.09 -9.70 -4.10
C VAL A 127 -14.17 -9.52 -5.31
N VAL A 128 -14.29 -10.34 -6.36
CA VAL A 128 -13.32 -10.28 -7.47
C VAL A 128 -13.27 -8.91 -8.18
N PRO A 129 -14.38 -8.22 -8.48
CA PRO A 129 -14.31 -6.93 -9.17
C PRO A 129 -13.67 -5.81 -8.34
N ILE A 130 -13.72 -5.87 -7.00
CA ILE A 130 -13.10 -4.82 -6.17
C ILE A 130 -11.57 -4.87 -6.27
N VAL A 131 -10.97 -6.02 -6.58
CA VAL A 131 -9.53 -6.13 -6.88
C VAL A 131 -9.18 -5.31 -8.12
N LEU A 132 -10.02 -5.35 -9.16
CA LEU A 132 -9.83 -4.57 -10.38
C LEU A 132 -9.97 -3.06 -10.12
N VAL A 133 -10.93 -2.67 -9.28
CA VAL A 133 -11.08 -1.26 -8.86
C VAL A 133 -9.83 -0.78 -8.14
N VAL A 134 -9.34 -1.54 -7.16
CA VAL A 134 -8.13 -1.17 -6.40
C VAL A 134 -6.91 -1.06 -7.33
N GLY A 135 -6.74 -2.01 -8.26
CA GLY A 135 -5.69 -1.92 -9.28
C GLY A 135 -5.83 -0.67 -10.15
N ALA A 136 -7.04 -0.30 -10.55
CA ALA A 136 -7.31 0.91 -11.32
C ALA A 136 -7.08 2.20 -10.51
N VAL A 137 -7.32 2.19 -9.19
CA VAL A 137 -6.96 3.29 -8.29
C VAL A 137 -5.44 3.46 -8.22
N PHE A 138 -4.68 2.38 -8.04
CA PHE A 138 -3.21 2.44 -8.09
C PHE A 138 -2.70 2.94 -9.45
N ALA A 139 -3.30 2.47 -10.54
CA ALA A 139 -2.96 2.96 -11.88
C ALA A 139 -3.27 4.46 -12.01
N SER A 140 -4.38 4.93 -11.46
CA SER A 140 -4.74 6.35 -11.45
C SER A 140 -3.73 7.18 -10.65
N MET A 141 -3.27 6.68 -9.50
CA MET A 141 -2.22 7.33 -8.71
C MET A 141 -0.91 7.42 -9.48
N ALA A 142 -0.49 6.34 -10.14
CA ALA A 142 0.72 6.31 -10.95
C ALA A 142 0.65 7.30 -12.13
N LEU A 143 -0.48 7.36 -12.83
CA LEU A 143 -0.69 8.29 -13.95
C LEU A 143 -0.66 9.78 -13.54
N LEU A 144 -1.02 10.07 -12.29
CA LEU A 144 -1.14 11.44 -11.77
C LEU A 144 0.06 11.85 -10.90
N GLY A 145 1.06 10.99 -10.76
CA GLY A 145 2.24 11.25 -9.92
C GLY A 145 1.92 11.35 -8.43
N LEU A 146 0.85 10.70 -7.96
CA LEU A 146 0.51 10.66 -6.54
C LEU A 146 1.36 9.60 -5.83
N SER A 147 2.13 10.04 -4.83
CA SER A 147 2.98 9.13 -4.05
C SER A 147 2.16 8.16 -3.20
N LEU A 148 2.65 6.92 -3.14
CA LEU A 148 2.18 5.96 -2.17
C LEU A 148 2.81 6.28 -0.81
N THR A 149 1.95 6.57 0.18
CA THR A 149 2.33 6.95 1.54
C THR A 149 1.47 6.15 2.51
N PHE A 150 1.83 6.15 3.80
CA PHE A 150 0.97 5.55 4.83
C PHE A 150 -0.46 6.12 4.84
N ILE A 151 -0.65 7.38 4.46
CA ILE A 151 -1.99 7.96 4.35
C ILE A 151 -2.71 7.37 3.13
N THR A 152 -2.12 7.44 1.94
CA THR A 152 -2.79 6.94 0.72
C THR A 152 -3.00 5.42 0.74
N ALA A 153 -2.12 4.67 1.40
CA ALA A 153 -2.27 3.27 1.79
C ALA A 153 -3.60 2.99 2.52
N PHE A 154 -3.81 3.70 3.62
CA PHE A 154 -5.01 3.59 4.43
C PHE A 154 -6.28 3.90 3.62
N LEU A 155 -6.20 4.88 2.71
CA LEU A 155 -7.30 5.24 1.81
C LEU A 155 -7.65 4.16 0.79
N VAL A 156 -6.65 3.45 0.28
CA VAL A 156 -6.89 2.29 -0.60
C VAL A 156 -7.59 1.17 0.18
N SER A 157 -7.25 0.95 1.46
CA SER A 157 -7.99 -0.01 2.28
C SER A 157 -9.45 0.41 2.50
N ILE A 158 -9.73 1.71 2.72
CA ILE A 158 -11.10 2.22 2.83
C ILE A 158 -11.87 2.03 1.52
N THR A 159 -11.20 2.21 0.38
CA THR A 159 -11.78 2.01 -0.96
C THR A 159 -12.35 0.60 -1.11
N ILE A 160 -11.72 -0.42 -0.54
CA ILE A 160 -12.23 -1.79 -0.57
C ILE A 160 -13.62 -1.86 0.08
N GLY A 161 -13.77 -1.23 1.26
CA GLY A 161 -15.03 -1.21 2.00
C GLY A 161 -16.12 -0.37 1.31
N LEU A 162 -15.76 0.79 0.74
CA LEU A 162 -16.74 1.65 0.06
C LEU A 162 -17.12 1.14 -1.33
N GLY A 163 -16.19 0.49 -2.03
CA GLY A 163 -16.38 0.02 -3.39
C GLY A 163 -17.11 -1.32 -3.47
N ILE A 164 -16.96 -2.18 -2.46
CA ILE A 164 -17.62 -3.50 -2.46
C ILE A 164 -19.15 -3.38 -2.39
N ASP A 165 -19.68 -2.32 -1.78
CA ASP A 165 -21.12 -2.10 -1.63
C ASP A 165 -21.88 -2.15 -2.96
N TYR A 166 -21.29 -1.57 -4.02
CA TYR A 166 -21.88 -1.62 -5.36
C TYR A 166 -21.98 -3.06 -5.88
N ASN A 167 -20.95 -3.87 -5.67
CA ASN A 167 -20.98 -5.27 -6.05
C ASN A 167 -22.02 -6.02 -5.22
N ILE A 168 -22.09 -5.79 -3.90
CA ILE A 168 -23.07 -6.45 -3.00
C ILE A 168 -24.50 -6.19 -3.47
N HIS A 169 -24.84 -4.95 -3.81
CA HIS A 169 -26.16 -4.61 -4.34
C HIS A 169 -26.47 -5.33 -5.67
N VAL A 170 -25.50 -5.40 -6.57
CA VAL A 170 -25.66 -6.10 -7.86
C VAL A 170 -25.80 -7.62 -7.64
N SER A 171 -24.94 -8.24 -6.83
CA SER A 171 -24.97 -9.69 -6.58
C SER A 171 -26.20 -10.11 -5.81
N ASP A 172 -26.64 -9.32 -4.83
CA ASP A 172 -27.86 -9.61 -4.08
C ASP A 172 -29.10 -9.47 -4.95
N ARG A 173 -29.21 -8.42 -5.76
CA ARG A 173 -30.33 -8.28 -6.70
C ARG A 173 -30.34 -9.43 -7.72
N PHE A 174 -29.19 -9.79 -8.25
CA PHE A 174 -29.07 -10.92 -9.17
C PHE A 174 -29.51 -12.24 -8.53
N ALA A 175 -29.06 -12.51 -7.29
CA ALA A 175 -29.47 -13.69 -6.55
C ALA A 175 -30.98 -13.71 -6.22
N HIS A 176 -31.56 -12.56 -5.92
CA HIS A 176 -33.00 -12.41 -5.74
C HIS A 176 -33.79 -12.81 -7.00
N GLU A 177 -33.37 -12.33 -8.17
CA GLU A 177 -34.04 -12.66 -9.44
C GLU A 177 -33.88 -14.14 -9.81
N LEU A 178 -32.70 -14.74 -9.60
CA LEU A 178 -32.51 -16.18 -9.78
C LEU A 178 -33.40 -17.00 -8.84
N ALA A 179 -33.53 -16.60 -7.57
CA ALA A 179 -34.40 -17.26 -6.60
C ALA A 179 -35.90 -17.12 -6.97
N ALA A 180 -36.26 -16.06 -7.70
CA ALA A 180 -37.60 -15.86 -8.26
C ALA A 180 -37.86 -16.69 -9.53
N GLY A 181 -36.87 -17.44 -10.02
CA GLY A 181 -36.99 -18.35 -11.17
C GLY A 181 -36.64 -17.73 -12.51
N ALA A 182 -36.06 -16.52 -12.55
CA ALA A 182 -35.57 -15.92 -13.78
C ALA A 182 -34.35 -16.69 -14.33
N THR A 183 -34.19 -16.71 -15.65
CA THR A 183 -32.95 -17.20 -16.26
C THR A 183 -31.78 -16.25 -15.90
N PRO A 184 -30.51 -16.70 -15.94
CA PRO A 184 -29.37 -15.84 -15.62
C PRO A 184 -29.30 -14.56 -16.47
N VAL A 185 -29.73 -14.62 -17.73
CA VAL A 185 -29.73 -13.45 -18.63
C VAL A 185 -30.82 -12.46 -18.24
N GLU A 186 -32.03 -12.95 -17.96
CA GLU A 186 -33.14 -12.12 -17.47
C GLU A 186 -32.81 -11.49 -16.11
N ALA A 187 -32.27 -12.27 -15.17
CA ALA A 187 -31.85 -11.80 -13.86
C ALA A 187 -30.82 -10.67 -13.95
N LEU A 188 -29.83 -10.78 -14.85
CA LEU A 188 -28.85 -9.72 -15.10
C LEU A 188 -29.49 -8.47 -15.70
N SER A 189 -30.37 -8.64 -16.70
CA SER A 189 -31.08 -7.52 -17.32
C SER A 189 -31.88 -6.73 -16.28
N THR A 190 -32.66 -7.43 -15.46
CA THR A 190 -33.45 -6.82 -14.37
C THR A 190 -32.55 -6.19 -13.30
N THR A 191 -31.40 -6.80 -12.99
CA THR A 191 -30.46 -6.26 -12.01
C THR A 191 -29.86 -4.94 -12.48
N VAL A 192 -29.33 -4.90 -13.70
CA VAL A 192 -28.66 -3.70 -14.24
C VAL A 192 -29.67 -2.58 -14.46
N THR A 193 -30.85 -2.88 -15.02
CA THR A 193 -31.87 -1.85 -15.29
C THR A 193 -32.60 -1.38 -14.02
N GLY A 194 -32.81 -2.27 -13.04
CA GLY A 194 -33.51 -1.95 -11.80
C GLY A 194 -32.64 -1.29 -10.74
N THR A 195 -31.37 -1.72 -10.60
CA THR A 195 -30.48 -1.26 -9.53
C THR A 195 -29.45 -0.24 -10.02
N GLY A 196 -29.11 -0.23 -11.32
CA GLY A 196 -28.09 0.67 -11.86
C GLY A 196 -28.37 2.16 -11.63
N GLY A 197 -29.62 2.60 -11.76
CA GLY A 197 -30.00 3.99 -11.49
C GLY A 197 -29.82 4.41 -10.02
N ALA A 198 -30.19 3.52 -9.09
CA ALA A 198 -30.00 3.74 -7.66
C ALA A 198 -28.50 3.79 -7.29
N LEU A 199 -27.70 2.89 -7.87
CA LEU A 199 -26.24 2.88 -7.69
C LEU A 199 -25.58 4.13 -8.27
N LEU A 200 -26.04 4.62 -9.43
CA LEU A 200 -25.53 5.86 -10.00
C LEU A 200 -25.82 7.05 -9.07
N GLY A 201 -27.05 7.13 -8.52
CA GLY A 201 -27.42 8.16 -7.55
C GLY A 201 -26.54 8.10 -6.28
N SER A 202 -26.30 6.89 -5.76
CA SER A 202 -25.40 6.67 -4.62
C SER A 202 -23.95 7.09 -4.93
N ALA A 203 -23.43 6.71 -6.10
CA ALA A 203 -22.08 7.07 -6.54
C ALA A 203 -21.93 8.58 -6.67
N LEU A 204 -22.88 9.27 -7.30
CA LEU A 204 -22.84 10.72 -7.47
C LEU A 204 -22.94 11.46 -6.13
N THR A 205 -23.83 11.05 -5.24
CA THR A 205 -24.00 11.71 -3.93
C THR A 205 -22.78 11.51 -3.03
N SER A 206 -22.24 10.28 -2.97
CA SER A 206 -21.05 9.97 -2.20
C SER A 206 -19.82 10.66 -2.78
N SER A 207 -19.66 10.64 -4.10
CA SER A 207 -18.56 11.36 -4.77
C SER A 207 -18.66 12.86 -4.54
N ALA A 208 -19.86 13.45 -4.58
CA ALA A 208 -20.04 14.87 -4.30
C ALA A 208 -19.63 15.22 -2.86
N ALA A 209 -19.93 14.36 -1.88
CA ALA A 209 -19.50 14.56 -0.50
C ALA A 209 -17.97 14.55 -0.36
N PHE A 210 -17.28 13.56 -0.94
CA PHE A 210 -15.81 13.50 -0.91
C PHE A 210 -15.14 14.57 -1.77
N ALA A 211 -15.77 15.01 -2.86
CA ALA A 211 -15.28 16.09 -3.70
C ALA A 211 -15.17 17.42 -2.94
N THR A 212 -15.90 17.61 -1.84
CA THR A 212 -15.72 18.78 -0.97
C THR A 212 -14.32 18.88 -0.36
N LEU A 213 -13.59 17.78 -0.24
CA LEU A 213 -12.21 17.79 0.25
C LEU A 213 -11.24 18.39 -0.78
N LEU A 214 -11.61 18.47 -2.05
CA LEU A 214 -10.79 19.06 -3.11
C LEU A 214 -10.60 20.57 -2.94
N VAL A 215 -11.52 21.25 -2.24
CA VAL A 215 -11.39 22.69 -1.95
C VAL A 215 -10.62 22.97 -0.66
N HIS A 216 -10.20 21.93 0.06
CA HIS A 216 -9.47 22.09 1.32
C HIS A 216 -8.04 22.63 1.06
N PRO A 217 -7.49 23.55 1.88
CA PRO A 217 -6.17 24.13 1.64
C PRO A 217 -4.99 23.16 1.72
N SER A 218 -5.14 22.06 2.46
CA SER A 218 -4.09 21.03 2.59
C SER A 218 -4.17 19.99 1.47
N ILE A 219 -3.03 19.81 0.80
CA ILE A 219 -2.81 18.86 -0.30
C ILE A 219 -3.22 17.44 0.10
N VAL A 220 -2.96 17.05 1.36
CA VAL A 220 -3.30 15.71 1.87
C VAL A 220 -4.80 15.43 1.75
N PHE A 221 -5.64 16.41 2.11
CA PHE A 221 -7.10 16.26 1.99
C PHE A 221 -7.58 16.33 0.54
N GLN A 222 -6.93 17.11 -0.31
CA GLN A 222 -7.23 17.13 -1.74
C GLN A 222 -6.95 15.77 -2.38
N SER A 223 -5.78 15.18 -2.13
CA SER A 223 -5.44 13.83 -2.59
C SER A 223 -6.41 12.78 -2.06
N PHE A 224 -6.83 12.91 -0.79
CA PHE A 224 -7.84 12.02 -0.22
C PHE A 224 -9.18 12.09 -0.95
N GLY A 225 -9.74 13.29 -1.10
CA GLY A 225 -11.00 13.48 -1.82
C GLY A 225 -10.93 12.95 -3.25
N PHE A 226 -9.82 13.21 -3.93
CA PHE A 226 -9.59 12.75 -5.29
C PHE A 226 -9.58 11.22 -5.39
N ILE A 227 -8.77 10.54 -4.57
CA ILE A 227 -8.64 9.07 -4.59
C ILE A 227 -10.01 8.42 -4.32
N VAL A 228 -10.78 8.91 -3.35
CA VAL A 228 -12.10 8.34 -3.04
C VAL A 228 -13.10 8.58 -4.16
N VAL A 229 -13.13 9.77 -4.78
CA VAL A 229 -14.02 10.05 -5.92
C VAL A 229 -13.71 9.12 -7.08
N VAL A 230 -12.42 8.94 -7.41
CA VAL A 230 -11.99 7.99 -8.45
C VAL A 230 -12.40 6.56 -8.08
N ALA A 231 -12.16 6.14 -6.84
CA ALA A 231 -12.56 4.83 -6.34
C ALA A 231 -14.05 4.57 -6.47
N LEU A 232 -14.91 5.51 -6.06
CA LEU A 232 -16.37 5.37 -6.13
C LEU A 232 -16.86 5.32 -7.58
N ALA A 233 -16.33 6.20 -8.44
CA ALA A 233 -16.66 6.22 -9.86
C ALA A 233 -16.26 4.89 -10.54
N LEU A 234 -15.04 4.42 -10.29
CA LEU A 234 -14.56 3.14 -10.80
C LEU A 234 -15.35 1.96 -10.24
N SER A 235 -15.71 1.98 -8.95
CA SER A 235 -16.53 0.92 -8.33
C SER A 235 -17.88 0.79 -9.02
N PHE A 236 -18.56 1.91 -9.25
CA PHE A 236 -19.82 1.93 -10.00
C PHE A 236 -19.65 1.41 -11.44
N VAL A 237 -18.63 1.90 -12.16
CA VAL A 237 -18.38 1.48 -13.55
C VAL A 237 -18.10 -0.03 -13.62
N VAL A 238 -17.25 -0.53 -12.73
CA VAL A 238 -16.88 -1.95 -12.67
C VAL A 238 -18.08 -2.82 -12.26
N SER A 239 -18.88 -2.38 -11.28
CA SER A 239 -20.05 -3.13 -10.82
C SER A 239 -21.15 -3.22 -11.87
N VAL A 240 -21.28 -2.22 -12.75
CA VAL A 240 -22.34 -2.18 -13.78
C VAL A 240 -21.86 -2.76 -15.12
N LEU A 241 -20.58 -2.61 -15.48
CA LEU A 241 -20.09 -3.04 -16.79
C LEU A 241 -19.32 -4.36 -16.76
N VAL A 242 -18.54 -4.61 -15.72
CA VAL A 242 -17.65 -5.80 -15.65
C VAL A 242 -18.32 -6.92 -14.86
N PHE A 243 -18.84 -6.60 -13.69
CA PHE A 243 -19.35 -7.59 -12.75
C PHE A 243 -20.51 -8.46 -13.29
N PRO A 244 -21.47 -7.94 -14.10
CA PRO A 244 -22.52 -8.75 -14.70
C PRO A 244 -21.98 -9.94 -15.52
N SER A 245 -20.86 -9.73 -16.24
CA SER A 245 -20.22 -10.78 -17.02
C SER A 245 -19.65 -11.88 -16.12
N MET A 246 -19.08 -11.50 -14.97
CA MET A 246 -18.54 -12.44 -13.99
C MET A 246 -19.66 -13.25 -13.31
N LEU A 247 -20.78 -12.60 -12.99
CA LEU A 247 -21.97 -13.26 -12.46
C LEU A 247 -22.57 -14.26 -13.47
N LEU A 248 -22.59 -13.93 -14.76
CA LEU A 248 -23.05 -14.84 -15.80
C LEU A 248 -22.18 -16.10 -15.89
N LEU A 249 -20.86 -15.94 -15.86
CA LEU A 249 -19.91 -17.05 -15.87
C LEU A 249 -20.06 -17.92 -14.62
N TRP A 250 -20.21 -17.30 -13.45
CA TRP A 250 -20.48 -18.00 -12.19
C TRP A 250 -21.80 -18.79 -12.26
N ALA A 251 -22.88 -18.17 -12.73
CA ALA A 251 -24.18 -18.82 -12.83
C ALA A 251 -24.15 -20.02 -13.79
N ARG A 252 -23.44 -19.93 -14.91
CA ARG A 252 -23.23 -21.06 -15.83
C ARG A 252 -22.43 -22.21 -15.20
N ALA A 253 -21.43 -21.89 -14.39
CA ALA A 253 -20.60 -22.90 -13.72
C ALA A 253 -21.35 -23.63 -12.60
N VAL A 254 -22.19 -22.91 -11.83
CA VAL A 254 -22.91 -23.46 -10.68
C VAL A 254 -24.28 -24.03 -11.05
N HIS A 255 -24.94 -23.47 -12.07
CA HIS A 255 -26.27 -23.89 -12.54
C HIS A 255 -26.29 -24.19 -14.06
N PRO A 256 -25.65 -25.29 -14.51
CA PRO A 256 -25.50 -25.60 -15.94
C PRO A 256 -26.84 -25.72 -16.69
N HIS A 257 -27.87 -26.21 -16.01
CA HIS A 257 -29.17 -26.56 -16.62
C HIS A 257 -30.18 -25.41 -16.75
N GLN A 258 -29.86 -24.21 -16.24
CA GLN A 258 -30.75 -23.03 -16.29
C GLN A 258 -30.26 -21.94 -17.26
N SER A 259 -29.28 -22.26 -18.11
CA SER A 259 -28.52 -21.29 -18.91
C SER A 259 -29.07 -21.02 -20.33
N ALA A 260 -30.29 -21.48 -20.63
CA ALA A 260 -30.96 -21.31 -21.92
C ALA A 260 -32.05 -20.22 -21.86
#